data_AF-A0A2E6EPM8-F1
#
_entry.id   AF-A0A2E6EPM8-F1
#
_cell.length_a   1.000
_cell.length_b   1.000
_cell.length_c   1.000
_cell.angle_alpha   90.00
_cell.angle_beta   90.00
_cell.angle_gamma   90.00
#
_symmetry.space_group_name_H-M   'P 1'
#
loop_
_entity.id
_entity.type
_entity.pdbx_description
1 polymer ?
#
loop_
_entity_poly.entity_id
_entity_poly.type
_entity_poly.pdbx_seq_one_letter_code
_entity_poly.pdbx_strand_id
1 'polypeptide(L)'
;MIQPGIPLGPLAIAELLDARADDDELAAAAYELFGRSVFPFAGVFCDPQVSSWGSLAEALRQPQLPVSELVLWLPPFCNALLDHSSPLAEAVVCGLEGLVAESLSSTPMGDAAGFALSPAAALPDLTRTSTSLKAIVAWLVTPSSSGIFLSIGVLEELARSLEVPRGFGGRRRVLSGLFEAAARFGLVPQLLDALRFRVERHRLGLERRPWSLSELQPAVSPWAERLDASSRLLDQLAQHLPAAVSAQHPRAGGPC
;
A
#
# COMPACT_ATOMS: atom_id res chain seq x y z
N MET A 1 3.17 2.55 26.11
CA MET A 1 2.91 3.83 25.39
C MET A 1 4.13 4.25 24.55
N ILE A 2 4.02 4.28 23.22
CA ILE A 2 5.09 4.77 22.32
C ILE A 2 5.19 6.28 22.46
N GLN A 3 6.36 6.81 22.80
CA GLN A 3 6.56 8.26 22.80
C GLN A 3 6.67 8.78 21.37
N PRO A 4 5.85 9.76 20.96
CA PRO A 4 5.92 10.32 19.63
C PRO A 4 7.31 10.94 19.39
N GLY A 5 7.96 10.54 18.29
CA GLY A 5 9.24 11.10 17.85
C GLY A 5 10.51 10.37 18.31
N ILE A 6 10.42 9.30 19.11
CA ILE A 6 11.58 8.44 19.39
C ILE A 6 11.62 7.32 18.32
N PRO A 7 12.66 7.25 17.48
CA PRO A 7 12.77 6.20 16.49
C PRO A 7 12.95 4.84 17.16
N LEU A 8 12.16 3.85 16.72
CA LEU A 8 12.27 2.49 17.20
C LEU A 8 13.50 1.81 16.60
N GLY A 9 14.29 1.12 17.42
CA GLY A 9 15.40 0.30 16.93
C GLY A 9 14.92 -0.99 16.24
N PRO A 10 15.79 -1.70 15.50
CA PRO A 10 15.43 -2.89 14.72
C PRO A 10 14.72 -3.98 15.55
N LEU A 11 15.26 -4.28 16.73
CA LEU A 11 14.72 -5.34 17.59
C LEU A 11 13.34 -4.97 18.15
N ALA A 12 13.15 -3.72 18.56
CA ALA A 12 11.84 -3.24 19.02
C ALA A 12 10.79 -3.30 17.90
N ILE A 13 11.17 -2.94 16.67
CA ILE A 13 10.29 -3.11 15.51
C ILE A 13 9.99 -4.60 15.30
N ALA A 14 10.99 -5.49 15.33
CA ALA A 14 10.78 -6.92 15.14
C ALA A 14 9.84 -7.53 16.20
N GLU A 15 9.93 -7.10 17.45
CA GLU A 15 9.03 -7.52 18.53
C GLU A 15 7.59 -7.06 18.28
N LEU A 16 7.39 -5.82 17.82
CA LEU A 16 6.08 -5.30 17.44
C LEU A 16 5.47 -6.05 16.27
N LEU A 17 6.28 -6.36 15.25
CA LEU A 17 5.81 -7.10 14.06
C LEU A 17 5.31 -8.51 14.41
N ASP A 18 5.88 -9.16 15.44
CA ASP A 18 5.42 -10.45 15.95
C ASP A 18 4.32 -10.33 17.03
N ALA A 19 3.84 -9.11 17.30
CA ALA A 19 2.88 -8.79 18.36
C ALA A 19 3.35 -9.28 19.75
N ARG A 20 4.66 -9.25 20.02
CA ARG A 20 5.28 -9.67 21.29
C ARG A 20 5.59 -8.50 22.23
N ALA A 21 4.75 -7.47 22.23
CA ALA A 21 4.90 -6.35 23.17
C ALA A 21 4.44 -6.77 24.58
N ASP A 22 5.17 -6.35 25.61
CA ASP A 22 4.80 -6.57 27.02
C ASP A 22 3.54 -5.80 27.45
N ASP A 23 3.14 -4.80 26.65
CA ASP A 23 1.98 -3.94 26.85
C ASP A 23 0.82 -4.45 25.99
N ASP A 24 -0.26 -4.90 26.64
CA ASP A 24 -1.44 -5.50 25.98
C ASP A 24 -2.10 -4.57 24.95
N GLU A 25 -2.15 -3.26 25.24
CA GLU A 25 -2.74 -2.26 24.33
C GLU A 25 -1.86 -2.12 23.08
N LEU A 26 -0.53 -2.10 23.27
CA LEU A 26 0.42 -2.07 22.18
C LEU A 26 0.42 -3.36 21.35
N ALA A 27 0.30 -4.51 21.99
CA ALA A 27 0.18 -5.81 21.32
C ALA A 27 -1.11 -5.89 20.50
N ALA A 28 -2.23 -5.40 21.02
CA ALA A 28 -3.49 -5.32 20.29
C ALA A 28 -3.40 -4.38 19.08
N ALA A 29 -2.80 -3.19 19.25
CA ALA A 29 -2.58 -2.26 18.14
C ALA A 29 -1.67 -2.84 17.06
N ALA A 30 -0.61 -3.56 17.47
CA ALA A 30 0.29 -4.26 16.56
C ALA A 30 -0.42 -5.40 15.82
N TYR A 31 -1.27 -6.17 16.50
CA TYR A 31 -2.07 -7.22 15.87
C TYR A 31 -3.07 -6.65 14.84
N GLU A 32 -3.76 -5.56 15.16
CA GLU A 32 -4.68 -4.90 14.21
C GLU A 32 -3.93 -4.35 12.99
N LEU A 33 -2.74 -3.79 13.19
CA LEU A 33 -1.94 -3.25 12.10
C LEU A 33 -1.28 -4.35 11.25
N PHE A 34 -0.54 -5.27 11.85
CA PHE A 34 0.29 -6.25 11.13
C PHE A 34 -0.40 -7.60 10.90
N GLY A 35 -1.26 -8.01 11.83
CA GLY A 35 -2.01 -9.27 11.74
C GLY A 35 -3.24 -9.19 10.85
N ARG A 36 -3.82 -7.99 10.69
CA ARG A 36 -5.09 -7.82 9.93
C ARG A 36 -5.01 -6.85 8.76
N SER A 37 -4.15 -5.83 8.83
CA SER A 37 -4.17 -4.75 7.86
C SER A 37 -3.03 -4.84 6.84
N VAL A 38 -1.78 -4.69 7.29
CA VAL A 38 -0.58 -4.60 6.45
C VAL A 38 0.41 -5.68 6.88
N PHE A 39 0.51 -6.73 6.08
CA PHE A 39 1.33 -7.89 6.41
C PHE A 39 2.82 -7.61 6.14
N PRO A 40 3.73 -7.82 7.11
CA PRO A 40 5.13 -7.43 7.01
C PRO A 40 6.01 -8.50 6.31
N PHE A 41 5.56 -8.98 5.15
CA PHE A 41 6.27 -9.99 4.36
C PHE A 41 6.59 -9.46 2.96
N ALA A 42 7.82 -9.62 2.51
CA ALA A 42 8.27 -9.21 1.19
C ALA A 42 7.41 -9.83 0.07
N GLY A 43 7.05 -11.11 0.19
CA GLY A 43 6.19 -11.80 -0.78
C GLY A 43 4.80 -11.19 -0.97
N VAL A 44 4.29 -10.43 0.01
CA VAL A 44 3.00 -9.73 -0.14
C VAL A 44 3.10 -8.55 -1.12
N PHE A 45 4.28 -7.97 -1.24
CA PHE A 45 4.55 -6.82 -2.09
C PHE A 45 5.18 -7.23 -3.43
N CYS A 46 6.11 -8.18 -3.43
CA CYS A 46 6.92 -8.52 -4.59
C CYS A 46 6.34 -9.65 -5.47
N ASP A 47 5.46 -10.50 -4.92
CA ASP A 47 4.95 -11.69 -5.61
C ASP A 47 3.46 -11.50 -6.02
N PRO A 48 3.11 -11.62 -7.31
CA PRO A 48 1.72 -11.55 -7.75
C PRO A 48 0.82 -12.65 -7.17
N GLN A 49 1.38 -13.78 -6.71
CA GLN A 49 0.64 -14.84 -6.06
C GLN A 49 0.39 -14.59 -4.58
N VAL A 50 1.02 -13.56 -4.00
CA VAL A 50 0.94 -13.17 -2.58
C VAL A 50 1.37 -14.32 -1.67
N SER A 51 2.63 -14.28 -1.26
CA SER A 51 3.24 -15.30 -0.40
C SER A 51 3.84 -14.67 0.86
N SER A 52 4.04 -15.47 1.90
CA SER A 52 4.50 -15.01 3.22
C SER A 52 6.02 -15.15 3.41
N TRP A 53 6.79 -15.22 2.33
CA TRP A 53 8.25 -15.29 2.44
C TRP A 53 8.85 -13.89 2.70
N GLY A 54 10.04 -13.87 3.29
CA GLY A 54 10.77 -12.64 3.60
C GLY A 54 10.11 -11.84 4.71
N SER A 55 10.01 -12.43 5.92
CA SER A 55 9.51 -11.74 7.10
C SER A 55 10.44 -10.58 7.48
N LEU A 56 9.89 -9.38 7.62
CA LEU A 56 10.66 -8.22 8.10
C LEU A 56 11.15 -8.42 9.54
N ALA A 57 10.34 -9.05 10.39
CA ALA A 57 10.73 -9.34 11.77
C ALA A 57 11.94 -10.28 11.84
N GLU A 58 12.03 -11.24 10.91
CA GLU A 58 13.18 -12.13 10.78
C GLU A 58 14.41 -11.37 10.26
N ALA A 59 14.25 -10.57 9.20
CA ALA A 59 15.33 -9.77 8.63
C ALA A 59 15.95 -8.81 9.67
N LEU A 60 15.11 -8.11 10.45
CA LEU A 60 15.55 -7.14 11.47
C LEU A 60 16.31 -7.78 12.64
N ARG A 61 16.24 -9.10 12.83
CA ARG A 61 17.00 -9.83 13.85
C ARG A 61 18.34 -10.35 13.34
N GLN A 62 18.59 -10.28 12.04
CA GLN A 62 19.84 -10.75 11.48
C GLN A 62 21.00 -9.81 11.88
N PRO A 63 22.18 -10.35 12.21
CA PRO A 63 23.35 -9.53 12.56
C PRO A 63 23.81 -8.62 11.42
N GLN A 64 23.53 -9.01 10.17
CA GLN A 64 23.81 -8.26 8.96
C GLN A 64 22.49 -8.07 8.22
N LEU A 65 21.91 -6.88 8.35
CA LEU A 65 20.64 -6.54 7.71
C LEU A 65 20.86 -6.34 6.20
N PRO A 66 20.22 -7.11 5.30
CA PRO A 66 20.36 -6.93 3.87
C PRO A 66 19.50 -5.74 3.40
N VAL A 67 19.95 -4.51 3.69
CA VAL A 67 19.18 -3.29 3.39
C VAL A 67 18.83 -3.18 1.91
N SER A 68 19.71 -3.61 1.01
CA SER A 68 19.44 -3.67 -0.44
C SER A 68 18.24 -4.55 -0.81
N GLU A 69 17.98 -5.62 -0.06
CA GLU A 69 16.80 -6.47 -0.26
C GLU A 69 15.54 -5.83 0.34
N LEU A 70 15.69 -5.17 1.49
CA LEU A 70 14.60 -4.49 2.17
C LEU A 70 14.09 -3.28 1.38
N VAL A 71 14.98 -2.44 0.84
CA VAL A 71 14.59 -1.24 0.07
C VAL A 71 13.77 -1.58 -1.18
N LEU A 72 13.82 -2.84 -1.65
CA LEU A 72 13.00 -3.27 -2.78
C LEU A 72 11.50 -3.28 -2.47
N TRP A 73 11.10 -3.38 -1.21
CA TRP A 73 9.68 -3.51 -0.85
C TRP A 73 9.26 -2.72 0.39
N LEU A 74 10.23 -2.20 1.15
CA LEU A 74 9.98 -1.27 2.25
C LEU A 74 9.23 0.00 1.83
N PRO A 75 9.52 0.66 0.68
CA PRO A 75 8.81 1.88 0.31
C PRO A 75 7.28 1.70 0.21
N PRO A 76 6.73 0.74 -0.57
CA PRO A 76 5.29 0.51 -0.60
C PRO A 76 4.73 -0.04 0.72
N PHE A 77 5.52 -0.79 1.50
CA PHE A 77 5.11 -1.23 2.84
C PHE A 77 4.93 -0.04 3.80
N CYS A 78 5.89 0.88 3.84
CA CYS A 78 5.81 2.09 4.67
C CYS A 78 4.64 2.98 4.25
N ASN A 79 4.42 3.17 2.95
CA ASN A 79 3.25 3.90 2.47
C ASN A 79 1.94 3.25 2.91
N ALA A 80 1.85 1.92 2.86
CA ALA A 80 0.69 1.17 3.32
C ALA A 80 0.44 1.33 4.82
N LEU A 81 1.49 1.34 5.65
CA LEU A 81 1.34 1.60 7.09
C LEU A 81 0.79 3.00 7.36
N LEU A 82 1.26 4.00 6.63
CA LEU A 82 0.83 5.39 6.84
C LEU A 82 -0.60 5.65 6.39
N ASP A 83 -1.22 4.77 5.62
CA ASP A 83 -2.64 4.88 5.34
C ASP A 83 -3.52 4.67 6.58
N HIS A 84 -2.99 4.10 7.66
CA HIS A 84 -3.74 3.78 8.88
C HIS A 84 -3.75 4.88 9.95
N SER A 85 -3.17 6.06 9.70
CA SER A 85 -3.15 7.22 10.63
C SER A 85 -2.95 6.84 12.11
N SER A 86 -1.99 5.94 12.36
CA SER A 86 -1.73 5.36 13.68
C SER A 86 -0.36 5.80 14.18
N PRO A 87 -0.24 6.25 15.45
CA PRO A 87 1.07 6.58 16.03
C PRO A 87 2.06 5.41 15.99
N LEU A 88 1.56 4.17 16.11
CA LEU A 88 2.38 2.96 15.97
C LEU A 88 2.95 2.84 14.54
N ALA A 89 2.11 3.06 13.52
CA ALA A 89 2.53 3.02 12.13
C ALA A 89 3.61 4.07 11.85
N GLU A 90 3.42 5.30 12.34
CA GLU A 90 4.39 6.39 12.19
C GLU A 90 5.73 6.07 12.87
N ALA A 91 5.69 5.53 14.10
CA ALA A 91 6.90 5.16 14.83
C ALA A 91 7.69 4.04 14.15
N VAL A 92 7.01 3.00 13.64
CA VAL A 92 7.64 1.90 12.91
C VAL A 92 8.26 2.40 11.61
N VAL A 93 7.53 3.23 10.86
CA VAL A 93 8.04 3.84 9.64
C VAL A 93 9.27 4.72 9.90
N CYS A 94 9.22 5.57 10.92
CA CYS A 94 10.35 6.41 11.29
C CYS A 94 11.59 5.58 11.66
N GLY A 95 11.40 4.49 12.41
CA GLY A 95 12.48 3.56 12.73
C GLY A 95 13.08 2.89 11.49
N LEU A 96 12.24 2.38 10.58
CA LEU A 96 12.71 1.75 9.32
C LEU A 96 13.45 2.73 8.41
N GLU A 97 12.99 3.97 8.33
CA GLU A 97 13.68 5.04 7.58
C GLU A 97 15.03 5.39 8.19
N GLY A 98 15.11 5.45 9.52
CA GLY A 98 16.37 5.65 10.24
C GLY A 98 17.39 4.55 9.92
N LEU A 99 16.95 3.28 9.89
CA LEU A 99 17.81 2.15 9.56
C LEU A 99 18.37 2.19 8.15
N VAL A 100 17.54 2.59 7.18
CA VAL A 100 17.97 2.73 5.80
C VAL A 100 18.96 3.88 5.66
N ALA A 101 18.69 5.03 6.28
CA ALA A 101 19.58 6.18 6.25
C ALA A 101 20.95 5.89 6.91
N GLU A 102 20.96 5.19 8.05
CA GLU A 102 22.19 4.78 8.75
C GLU A 102 23.02 3.81 7.90
N SER A 103 22.36 2.86 7.25
CA SER A 103 23.03 1.85 6.42
C SER A 103 23.66 2.46 5.17
N LEU A 104 22.96 3.39 4.52
CA LEU A 104 23.49 4.15 3.38
C LEU A 104 24.71 5.01 3.77
N SER A 105 24.76 5.50 5.01
CA SER A 105 25.89 6.30 5.51
C SER A 105 27.12 5.46 5.84
N SER A 106 26.93 4.18 6.17
CA SER A 106 27.98 3.32 6.73
C SER A 106 28.68 2.43 5.71
N THR A 107 28.03 2.07 4.61
CA THR A 107 28.63 1.21 3.57
C THR A 107 27.96 1.50 2.22
N PRO A 108 28.74 1.72 1.14
CA PRO A 108 28.15 1.83 -0.20
C PRO A 108 27.40 0.54 -0.52
N MET A 109 26.12 0.66 -0.91
CA MET A 109 25.31 -0.48 -1.29
C MET A 109 26.04 -1.33 -2.34
N GLY A 110 26.40 -2.56 -1.96
CA GLY A 110 26.90 -3.54 -2.92
C GLY A 110 25.81 -3.91 -3.93
N ASP A 111 26.23 -4.51 -5.06
CA ASP A 111 25.30 -5.02 -6.08
C ASP A 111 24.25 -5.92 -5.41
N ALA A 112 22.99 -5.47 -5.42
CA ALA A 112 21.83 -6.21 -4.93
C ALA A 112 21.47 -7.38 -5.87
N ALA A 113 22.44 -8.24 -6.18
CA ALA A 113 22.41 -9.15 -7.32
C ALA A 113 21.44 -10.34 -7.18
N GLY A 114 20.66 -10.45 -6.10
CA GLY A 114 19.81 -11.61 -5.83
C GLY A 114 18.30 -11.34 -5.82
N PHE A 115 17.87 -10.09 -5.66
CA PHE A 115 16.49 -9.79 -5.31
C PHE A 115 15.89 -8.79 -6.29
N ALA A 116 15.02 -9.27 -7.17
CA ALA A 116 14.37 -8.46 -8.20
C ALA A 116 12.86 -8.51 -8.05
N LEU A 117 12.21 -7.39 -8.35
CA LEU A 117 10.77 -7.33 -8.41
C LEU A 117 10.29 -8.20 -9.57
N SER A 118 9.19 -8.95 -9.35
CA SER A 118 8.50 -9.62 -10.44
C SER A 118 8.21 -8.61 -11.56
N PRO A 119 8.35 -9.00 -12.84
CA PRO A 119 8.00 -8.12 -13.95
C PRO A 119 6.60 -7.53 -13.77
N ALA A 120 6.45 -6.24 -14.06
CA ALA A 120 5.16 -5.58 -13.93
C ALA A 120 4.12 -6.30 -14.81
N ALA A 121 2.96 -6.62 -14.22
CA ALA A 121 1.86 -7.18 -14.98
C ALA A 121 1.35 -6.14 -15.99
N ALA A 122 1.03 -6.59 -17.20
CA ALA A 122 0.48 -5.72 -18.23
C ALA A 122 -0.79 -5.01 -17.74
N LEU A 123 -0.95 -3.75 -18.13
CA LEU A 123 -2.13 -2.95 -17.81
C LEU A 123 -3.39 -3.63 -18.38
N PRO A 124 -4.49 -3.73 -17.62
CA PRO A 124 -5.76 -4.23 -18.15
C PRO A 124 -6.23 -3.38 -19.35
N ASP A 125 -6.47 -4.02 -20.49
CA ASP A 125 -6.89 -3.34 -21.72
C ASP A 125 -8.40 -3.13 -21.73
N LEU A 126 -8.86 -1.91 -21.43
CA LEU A 126 -10.29 -1.59 -21.37
C LEU A 126 -10.99 -1.53 -22.74
N THR A 127 -10.24 -1.50 -23.85
CA THR A 127 -10.83 -1.52 -25.20
C THR A 127 -11.34 -2.91 -25.57
N ARG A 128 -10.83 -3.94 -24.90
CA ARG A 128 -11.28 -5.33 -25.10
C ARG A 128 -12.55 -5.57 -24.31
N THR A 129 -13.59 -5.99 -25.01
CA THR A 129 -14.86 -6.41 -24.41
C THR A 129 -14.71 -7.57 -23.40
N SER A 130 -13.61 -8.32 -23.46
CA SER A 130 -13.29 -9.40 -22.52
C SER A 130 -12.70 -8.93 -21.19
N THR A 131 -12.34 -7.65 -21.04
CA THR A 131 -11.70 -7.15 -19.81
C THR A 131 -12.75 -6.97 -18.73
N SER A 132 -12.78 -7.94 -17.82
CA SER A 132 -13.73 -7.96 -16.71
C SER A 132 -13.31 -7.05 -15.55
N LEU A 133 -14.30 -6.53 -14.80
CA LEU A 133 -14.07 -5.86 -13.52
C LEU A 133 -13.22 -6.72 -12.57
N LYS A 134 -13.43 -8.05 -12.59
CA LYS A 134 -12.64 -9.01 -11.79
C LYS A 134 -11.14 -8.95 -12.11
N ALA A 135 -10.76 -8.78 -13.37
CA ALA A 135 -9.37 -8.66 -13.79
C ALA A 135 -8.76 -7.33 -13.34
N ILE A 136 -9.50 -6.23 -13.50
CA ILE A 136 -9.11 -4.88 -13.07
C ILE A 136 -8.89 -4.84 -11.54
N VAL A 137 -9.85 -5.35 -10.79
CA VAL A 137 -9.77 -5.42 -9.32
C VAL A 137 -8.61 -6.33 -8.88
N ALA A 138 -8.42 -7.48 -9.54
CA ALA A 138 -7.29 -8.35 -9.23
C ALA A 138 -5.94 -7.66 -9.45
N TRP A 139 -5.81 -6.87 -10.54
CA TRP A 139 -4.62 -6.09 -10.81
C TRP A 139 -4.40 -4.98 -9.77
N LEU A 140 -5.44 -4.20 -9.45
CA LEU A 140 -5.37 -3.10 -8.47
C LEU A 140 -4.97 -3.53 -7.05
N VAL A 141 -5.47 -4.68 -6.57
CA VAL A 141 -5.16 -5.18 -5.22
C VAL A 141 -3.81 -5.91 -5.13
N THR A 142 -3.10 -6.07 -6.25
CA THR A 142 -1.81 -6.77 -6.31
C THR A 142 -0.68 -5.73 -6.33
N PRO A 143 0.06 -5.52 -5.23
CA PRO A 143 1.03 -4.43 -5.14
C PRO A 143 2.16 -4.55 -6.18
N SER A 144 2.63 -5.76 -6.47
CA SER A 144 3.62 -6.02 -7.53
C SER A 144 3.13 -5.64 -8.93
N SER A 145 1.84 -5.39 -9.11
CA SER A 145 1.24 -4.89 -10.35
C SER A 145 0.90 -3.41 -10.26
N SER A 146 0.17 -2.99 -9.23
CA SER A 146 -0.40 -1.64 -9.10
C SER A 146 0.50 -0.63 -8.40
N GLY A 147 1.53 -1.09 -7.70
CA GLY A 147 2.41 -0.24 -6.90
C GLY A 147 1.82 0.22 -5.57
N ILE A 148 0.54 -0.06 -5.30
CA ILE A 148 -0.14 0.25 -4.04
C ILE A 148 -0.56 -1.01 -3.30
N PHE A 149 -0.51 -0.96 -1.96
CA PHE A 149 -1.15 -1.97 -1.12
C PHE A 149 -2.45 -1.43 -0.56
N LEU A 150 -3.58 -1.90 -1.11
CA LEU A 150 -4.91 -1.59 -0.60
C LEU A 150 -5.25 -2.53 0.56
N SER A 151 -4.96 -2.12 1.80
CA SER A 151 -5.30 -2.92 2.99
C SER A 151 -6.81 -3.07 3.15
N ILE A 152 -7.24 -4.07 3.92
CA ILE A 152 -8.68 -4.23 4.22
C ILE A 152 -9.24 -3.01 4.95
N GLY A 153 -8.48 -2.44 5.89
CA GLY A 153 -8.87 -1.24 6.63
C GLY A 153 -9.05 -0.02 5.72
N VAL A 154 -8.18 0.16 4.72
CA VAL A 154 -8.32 1.22 3.70
C VAL A 154 -9.60 1.00 2.88
N LEU A 155 -9.87 -0.23 2.44
CA LEU A 155 -11.09 -0.52 1.68
C LEU A 155 -12.36 -0.30 2.51
N GLU A 156 -12.33 -0.61 3.81
CA GLU A 156 -13.44 -0.34 4.73
C GLU A 156 -13.64 1.16 5.01
N GLU A 157 -12.54 1.92 5.05
CA GLU A 157 -12.58 3.39 5.14
C GLU A 157 -13.22 3.99 3.90
N LEU A 158 -12.82 3.53 2.70
CA LEU A 158 -13.43 3.95 1.43
C LEU A 158 -14.93 3.62 1.38
N ALA A 159 -15.32 2.42 1.82
CA ALA A 159 -16.73 2.05 1.91
C ALA A 159 -17.52 3.02 2.80
N ARG A 160 -16.93 3.37 3.95
CA ARG A 160 -17.53 4.28 4.93
C ARG A 160 -17.64 5.71 4.39
N SER A 161 -16.60 6.23 3.73
CA SER A 161 -16.61 7.59 3.19
C SER A 161 -17.60 7.76 2.04
N LEU A 162 -17.91 6.67 1.32
CA LEU A 162 -18.91 6.64 0.26
C LEU A 162 -20.30 6.24 0.75
N GLU A 163 -20.46 5.98 2.05
CA GLU A 163 -21.72 5.53 2.66
C GLU A 163 -22.32 4.28 2.00
N VAL A 164 -21.46 3.37 1.50
CA VAL A 164 -21.88 2.11 0.87
C VAL A 164 -21.68 0.90 1.81
N PRO A 165 -22.45 -0.19 1.63
CA PRO A 165 -22.27 -1.39 2.43
C PRO A 165 -20.84 -1.92 2.35
N ARG A 166 -20.27 -2.21 3.53
CA ARG A 166 -18.96 -2.86 3.63
C ARG A 166 -19.14 -4.32 3.20
N GLY A 167 -18.41 -4.73 2.17
CA GLY A 167 -18.32 -6.14 1.79
C GLY A 167 -17.54 -6.94 2.84
N PHE A 168 -17.61 -8.27 2.76
CA PHE A 168 -16.81 -9.18 3.60
C PHE A 168 -15.85 -10.01 2.75
N GLY A 169 -14.75 -10.47 3.35
CA GLY A 169 -13.76 -11.36 2.74
C GLY A 169 -12.45 -10.66 2.41
N GLY A 170 -11.65 -11.28 1.54
CA GLY A 170 -10.35 -10.74 1.17
C GLY A 170 -10.43 -9.45 0.33
N ARG A 171 -9.32 -8.72 0.26
CA ARG A 171 -9.17 -7.42 -0.45
C ARG A 171 -9.83 -7.38 -1.83
N ARG A 172 -9.62 -8.43 -2.64
CA ARG A 172 -10.22 -8.55 -3.99
C ARG A 172 -11.75 -8.53 -3.94
N ARG A 173 -12.36 -9.32 -3.05
CA ARG A 173 -13.82 -9.42 -2.92
C ARG A 173 -14.41 -8.11 -2.42
N VAL A 174 -13.76 -7.47 -1.45
CA VAL A 174 -14.21 -6.18 -0.91
C VAL A 174 -14.12 -5.09 -1.97
N LEU A 175 -13.01 -4.96 -2.70
CA LEU A 175 -12.90 -3.95 -3.77
C LEU A 175 -13.88 -4.21 -4.92
N SER A 176 -14.12 -5.47 -5.32
CA SER A 176 -15.19 -5.78 -6.29
C SER A 176 -16.57 -5.33 -5.79
N GLY A 177 -16.91 -5.65 -4.53
CA GLY A 177 -18.17 -5.22 -3.92
C GLY A 177 -18.29 -3.70 -3.82
N LEU A 178 -17.19 -2.98 -3.60
CA LEU A 178 -17.16 -1.52 -3.62
C LEU A 178 -17.49 -0.96 -5.01
N PHE A 179 -16.88 -1.48 -6.07
CA PHE A 179 -17.21 -1.06 -7.44
C PHE A 179 -18.68 -1.34 -7.78
N GLU A 180 -19.19 -2.52 -7.41
CA GLU A 180 -20.60 -2.89 -7.63
C GLU A 180 -21.56 -1.98 -6.86
N ALA A 181 -21.28 -1.71 -5.58
CA ALA A 181 -22.08 -0.80 -4.77
C ALA A 181 -22.02 0.63 -5.32
N ALA A 182 -20.82 1.13 -5.64
CA ALA A 182 -20.64 2.45 -6.22
C ALA A 182 -21.39 2.59 -7.56
N ALA A 183 -21.36 1.58 -8.42
CA ALA A 183 -22.13 1.57 -9.67
C ALA A 183 -23.64 1.64 -9.41
N ARG A 184 -24.15 0.86 -8.46
CA ARG A 184 -25.57 0.88 -8.08
C ARG A 184 -26.04 2.22 -7.53
N PHE A 185 -25.18 2.93 -6.81
CA PHE A 185 -25.49 4.22 -6.18
C PHE A 185 -25.02 5.44 -6.99
N GLY A 186 -24.46 5.26 -8.19
CA GLY A 186 -23.92 6.36 -9.00
C GLY A 186 -22.66 7.02 -8.42
N LEU A 187 -21.92 6.32 -7.54
CA LEU A 187 -20.75 6.80 -6.82
C LEU A 187 -19.40 6.36 -7.42
N VAL A 188 -19.40 5.82 -8.65
CA VAL A 188 -18.16 5.34 -9.30
C VAL A 188 -17.12 6.46 -9.46
N PRO A 189 -17.48 7.68 -9.89
CA PRO A 189 -16.50 8.78 -9.97
C PRO A 189 -15.79 9.05 -8.64
N GLN A 190 -16.54 9.09 -7.53
CA GLN A 190 -16.03 9.34 -6.19
C GLN A 190 -15.11 8.20 -5.70
N LEU A 191 -15.45 6.96 -6.03
CA LEU A 191 -14.57 5.81 -5.76
C LEU A 191 -13.25 5.93 -6.54
N LEU A 192 -13.31 6.29 -7.83
CA LEU A 192 -12.11 6.47 -8.65
C LEU A 192 -11.24 7.63 -8.15
N ASP A 193 -11.85 8.75 -7.75
CA ASP A 193 -11.14 9.89 -7.13
C ASP A 193 -10.45 9.48 -5.83
N ALA A 194 -11.13 8.73 -4.97
CA ALA A 194 -10.56 8.26 -3.72
C ALA A 194 -9.40 7.27 -3.95
N LEU A 195 -9.49 6.41 -4.95
CA LEU A 195 -8.38 5.54 -5.35
C LEU A 195 -7.20 6.33 -5.94
N ARG A 196 -7.47 7.32 -6.81
CA ARG A 196 -6.43 8.23 -7.33
C ARG A 196 -5.71 8.97 -6.23
N PHE A 197 -6.44 9.50 -5.26
CA PHE A 197 -5.86 10.18 -4.10
C PHE A 197 -4.88 9.28 -3.34
N ARG A 198 -5.19 7.99 -3.20
CA ARG A 198 -4.29 7.01 -2.55
C ARG A 198 -3.05 6.72 -3.40
N VAL A 199 -3.20 6.52 -4.72
CA VAL A 199 -2.05 6.35 -5.63
C VAL A 199 -1.11 7.55 -5.54
N GLU A 200 -1.66 8.77 -5.56
CA GLU A 200 -0.90 10.01 -5.46
C GLU A 200 -0.21 10.17 -4.11
N ARG A 201 -0.89 9.84 -3.01
CA ARG A 201 -0.28 9.82 -1.66
C ARG A 201 0.91 8.86 -1.60
N HIS A 202 0.80 7.68 -2.21
CA HIS A 202 1.91 6.71 -2.28
C HIS A 202 3.06 7.24 -3.14
N ARG A 203 2.75 7.88 -4.28
CA ARG A 203 3.76 8.51 -5.15
C ARG A 203 4.56 9.57 -4.40
N LEU A 204 3.89 10.48 -3.71
CA LEU A 204 4.53 11.49 -2.86
C LEU A 204 5.35 10.86 -1.72
N GLY A 205 4.90 9.72 -1.19
CA GLY A 205 5.65 8.94 -0.21
C GLY A 205 6.98 8.44 -0.75
N LEU A 206 7.03 7.95 -2.00
CA LEU A 206 8.29 7.54 -2.62
C LEU A 206 9.27 8.71 -2.81
N GLU A 207 8.76 9.92 -3.07
CA GLU A 207 9.57 11.11 -3.39
C GLU A 207 10.12 11.86 -2.17
N ARG A 208 9.48 11.76 -1.00
CA ARG A 208 9.74 12.64 0.16
C ARG A 208 10.55 11.98 1.29
N ARG A 209 11.13 10.81 1.05
CA ARG A 209 11.66 9.89 2.07
C ARG A 209 13.06 9.44 1.69
N PRO A 210 13.81 8.73 2.56
CA PRO A 210 15.17 8.28 2.22
C PRO A 210 15.24 7.48 0.90
N TRP A 211 14.12 6.91 0.45
CA TRP A 211 13.95 6.25 -0.84
C TRP A 211 14.26 7.13 -2.07
N SER A 212 14.19 8.47 -1.95
CA SER A 212 14.42 9.38 -3.08
C SER A 212 15.90 9.63 -3.39
N LEU A 213 16.81 9.08 -2.58
CA LEU A 213 18.24 9.11 -2.84
C LEU A 213 18.57 8.39 -4.16
N SER A 214 19.57 8.90 -4.88
CA SER A 214 19.94 8.41 -6.21
C SER A 214 20.37 6.95 -6.22
N GLU A 215 20.99 6.51 -5.12
CA GLU A 215 21.53 5.18 -4.86
C GLU A 215 20.42 4.14 -4.73
N LEU A 216 19.21 4.57 -4.34
CA LEU A 216 18.03 3.71 -4.20
C LEU A 216 17.13 3.71 -5.44
N GLN A 217 17.38 4.58 -6.42
CA GLN A 217 16.51 4.70 -7.60
C GLN A 217 16.32 3.38 -8.36
N PRO A 218 17.33 2.51 -8.55
CA PRO A 218 17.12 1.23 -9.23
C PRO A 218 16.11 0.32 -8.52
N ALA A 219 15.99 0.41 -7.19
CA ALA A 219 15.03 -0.37 -6.40
C ALA A 219 13.65 0.30 -6.32
N VAL A 220 13.61 1.64 -6.39
CA VAL A 220 12.40 2.45 -6.18
C VAL A 220 11.66 2.77 -7.48
N SER A 221 12.38 2.98 -8.59
CA SER A 221 11.77 3.38 -9.87
C SER A 221 10.71 2.41 -10.39
N PRO A 222 10.81 1.07 -10.23
CA PRO A 222 9.74 0.17 -10.67
C PRO A 222 8.44 0.39 -9.90
N TRP A 223 8.49 0.89 -8.66
CA TRP A 223 7.29 1.24 -7.90
C TRP A 223 6.64 2.51 -8.43
N ALA A 224 7.42 3.53 -8.76
CA ALA A 224 6.90 4.75 -9.39
C ALA A 224 6.21 4.43 -10.72
N GLU A 225 6.81 3.59 -11.57
CA GLU A 225 6.23 3.17 -12.85
C GLU A 225 4.88 2.44 -12.68
N ARG A 226 4.75 1.62 -11.63
CA ARG A 226 3.50 0.92 -11.30
C ARG A 226 2.42 1.86 -10.77
N LEU A 227 2.80 2.86 -9.97
CA LEU A 227 1.87 3.91 -9.54
C LEU A 227 1.36 4.72 -10.74
N ASP A 228 2.24 5.07 -11.68
CA ASP A 228 1.85 5.74 -12.93
C ASP A 228 0.90 4.86 -13.76
N ALA A 229 1.17 3.55 -13.81
CA ALA A 229 0.27 2.60 -14.47
C ALA A 229 -1.11 2.56 -13.80
N SER A 230 -1.17 2.59 -12.46
CA SER A 230 -2.43 2.65 -11.71
C SER A 230 -3.19 3.94 -12.00
N SER A 231 -2.52 5.10 -12.00
CA SER A 231 -3.15 6.38 -12.36
C SER A 231 -3.75 6.32 -13.76
N ARG A 232 -2.99 5.82 -14.75
CA ARG A 232 -3.48 5.65 -16.13
C ARG A 232 -4.71 4.75 -16.20
N LEU A 233 -4.73 3.62 -15.49
CA LEU A 233 -5.89 2.72 -15.45
C LEU A 233 -7.13 3.42 -14.88
N LEU A 234 -6.98 4.15 -13.78
CA LEU A 234 -8.08 4.87 -13.14
C LEU A 234 -8.63 6.00 -14.01
N ASP A 235 -7.77 6.65 -14.79
CA ASP A 235 -8.18 7.68 -15.75
C ASP A 235 -8.91 7.09 -16.95
N GLN A 236 -8.43 5.96 -17.49
CA GLN A 236 -9.13 5.23 -18.55
C GLN A 236 -10.50 4.73 -18.08
N LEU A 237 -10.60 4.23 -16.84
CA LEU A 237 -11.87 3.85 -16.23
C LEU A 237 -12.84 5.03 -16.16
N ALA A 238 -12.37 6.20 -15.73
CA ALA A 238 -13.18 7.41 -15.64
C ALA A 238 -13.68 7.87 -17.03
N GLN A 239 -12.85 7.76 -18.07
CA GLN A 239 -13.21 8.12 -19.45
C GLN A 239 -14.26 7.17 -20.06
N HIS A 240 -14.31 5.92 -19.61
CA HIS A 240 -15.30 4.94 -20.06
C HIS A 240 -16.62 4.96 -19.27
N LEU A 241 -16.75 5.82 -18.25
CA LEU A 241 -18.03 6.03 -17.59
C LEU A 241 -18.99 6.77 -18.54
N PRO A 242 -20.23 6.28 -18.75
CA PRO A 242 -21.21 6.98 -19.56
C PRO A 242 -21.45 8.40 -19.01
N ALA A 243 -21.47 9.42 -19.87
CA ALA A 243 -21.70 10.81 -19.48
C ALA A 243 -23.00 11.02 -18.68
N ALA A 244 -23.98 10.12 -18.81
CA ALA A 244 -25.23 10.12 -18.06
C ALA A 244 -25.06 9.84 -16.54
N VAL A 245 -23.98 9.18 -16.12
CA VAL A 245 -23.66 8.92 -14.71
C VAL A 245 -23.02 10.14 -14.04
N SER A 246 -22.32 10.98 -14.81
CA SER A 246 -21.66 12.19 -14.30
C SER A 246 -22.61 13.37 -14.01
N ALA A 247 -23.84 13.33 -14.53
CA ALA A 247 -24.81 14.44 -14.41
C ALA A 247 -25.75 14.33 -13.19
N GLN A 248 -25.72 13.23 -12.44
CA GLN A 248 -26.60 13.01 -11.28
C GLN A 248 -25.89 13.30 -9.95
N HIS A 249 -25.48 14.56 -9.72
CA HIS A 249 -25.36 15.13 -8.36
C HIS A 249 -25.11 16.65 -8.42
N PRO A 250 -26.17 17.50 -8.44
CA PRO A 250 -26.06 18.78 -7.77
C PRO A 250 -26.04 18.49 -6.26
N ARG A 251 -24.98 18.92 -5.56
CA ARG A 251 -24.93 18.92 -4.09
C ARG A 251 -26.19 19.60 -3.54
N ALA A 252 -27.12 18.81 -3.02
CA ALA A 252 -28.25 19.31 -2.28
C ALA A 252 -27.84 19.45 -0.80
N GLY A 253 -27.75 20.70 -0.34
CA GLY A 253 -28.01 21.06 1.05
C GLY A 253 -26.81 21.13 1.99
N GLY A 254 -26.23 22.32 2.10
CA GLY A 254 -26.00 22.89 3.44
C GLY A 254 -27.00 24.03 3.66
N PRO A 255 -27.03 24.67 4.84
CA PRO A 255 -27.07 24.13 6.20
C PRO A 255 -28.51 24.25 6.80
N CYS A 256 -28.77 23.54 7.89
CA CYS A 256 -29.74 23.93 8.92
C CYS A 256 -29.08 23.78 10.29
#